data_AF-A0A1G7Q626-F1
#
_entry.id   AF-A0A1G7Q626-F1
#
_cell.length_a   1.000
_cell.length_b   1.000
_cell.length_c   1.000
_cell.angle_alpha   90.00
_cell.angle_beta   90.00
_cell.angle_gamma   90.00
#
_symmetry.space_group_name_H-M   'P 1'
#
loop_
_entity.id
_entity.type
_entity.pdbx_description
1 polymer ?
#
loop_
_entity_poly.entity_id
_entity_poly.type
_entity_poly.pdbx_seq_one_letter_code
_entity_poly.pdbx_strand_id
1 'polypeptide(L)'
;MRAIIIVAALLTLTACGTTPRLDEQFGSSVRQLHSQQTLDKHAIDNRSPVNGLDAQAAAAAYQNYQQSFSTKEDQSNAFSIGVGKNR
;
A
#
# COMPACT_ATOMS: atom_id res chain seq x y z
N MET A 1 48.18 -17.77 12.31
CA MET A 1 47.35 -16.83 13.11
C MET A 1 47.71 -15.37 12.83
N ARG A 2 48.97 -14.94 12.96
CA ARG A 2 49.40 -13.54 12.70
C ARG A 2 49.08 -13.00 11.30
N ALA A 3 49.33 -13.79 10.25
CA ALA A 3 49.03 -13.40 8.87
C ALA A 3 47.53 -13.18 8.64
N ILE A 4 46.67 -13.98 9.27
CA ILE A 4 45.21 -13.85 9.15
C ILE A 4 44.74 -12.55 9.80
N ILE A 5 45.29 -12.19 10.96
CA ILE A 5 44.98 -10.92 11.64
C ILE A 5 45.41 -9.71 10.79
N ILE A 6 46.57 -9.79 10.12
CA ILE A 6 47.06 -8.72 9.25
C ILE A 6 46.19 -8.59 8.00
N VAL A 7 45.81 -9.71 7.37
CA VAL A 7 44.89 -9.68 6.20
C VAL A 7 43.52 -9.14 6.60
N ALA A 8 42.98 -9.56 7.75
CA ALA A 8 41.72 -9.04 8.26
C ALA A 8 41.79 -7.52 8.53
N ALA A 9 42.89 -7.03 9.10
CA ALA A 9 43.10 -5.60 9.33
C ALA A 9 43.25 -4.80 8.03
N LEU A 10 43.89 -5.36 6.99
CA LEU A 10 44.00 -4.68 5.70
C LEU A 10 42.66 -4.59 4.96
N LEU A 11 41.79 -5.60 5.10
CA LEU A 11 40.46 -5.61 4.50
C LEU A 11 39.54 -4.55 5.13
N THR A 12 39.62 -4.31 6.44
CA THR A 12 38.81 -3.26 7.09
C THR A 12 39.23 -1.84 6.67
N LEU A 13 40.49 -1.63 6.29
CA LEU A 13 40.97 -0.35 5.76
C LEU A 13 40.40 -0.01 4.38
N THR A 14 40.05 -1.01 3.56
CA THR A 14 39.46 -0.77 2.23
C THR A 14 38.07 -0.14 2.30
N ALA A 15 37.35 -0.28 3.42
CA ALA A 15 36.01 0.27 3.61
C ALA A 15 36.01 1.82 3.67
N CYS A 16 37.08 2.42 4.20
CA CYS A 16 37.15 3.87 4.44
C CYS A 16 37.55 4.70 3.19
N GLY A 17 38.00 4.04 2.11
CA GLY A 17 38.40 4.69 0.84
C GLY A 17 37.37 4.59 -0.28
N THR A 18 36.17 4.07 -0.01
CA THR A 18 35.14 3.81 -1.03
C THR A 18 34.34 5.04 -1.46
N THR A 19 34.41 6.11 -0.65
CA THR A 19 33.59 7.33 -0.78
C THR A 19 33.74 8.06 -2.12
N PRO A 20 34.95 8.27 -2.69
CA PRO A 20 35.08 9.00 -3.96
C PRO A 20 34.38 8.30 -5.13
N ARG A 21 34.38 6.96 -5.15
CA ARG A 21 33.75 6.15 -6.20
C ARG A 21 32.24 6.03 -5.98
N LEU A 22 31.81 5.90 -4.73
CA LEU A 22 30.40 5.80 -4.38
C LEU A 22 29.67 7.12 -4.67
N ASP A 23 30.28 8.25 -4.29
CA ASP A 23 29.70 9.58 -4.46
C ASP A 23 29.54 9.95 -5.94
N GLU A 24 30.49 9.55 -6.79
CA GLU A 24 30.43 9.75 -8.24
C GLU A 24 29.19 9.08 -8.87
N GLN A 25 28.80 7.91 -8.36
CA GLN A 25 27.67 7.11 -8.87
C GLN A 25 26.37 7.30 -8.07
N PHE A 26 26.39 8.08 -6.99
CA PHE A 26 25.23 8.23 -6.12
C PHE A 26 24.04 8.83 -6.88
N GLY A 27 24.28 9.90 -7.63
CA GLY A 27 23.24 10.59 -8.38
C GLY A 27 22.58 9.74 -9.48
N SER A 28 23.35 8.85 -10.12
CA SER A 28 22.79 7.90 -11.10
C SER A 28 22.00 6.79 -10.42
N SER A 29 22.47 6.28 -9.28
CA SER A 29 21.81 5.23 -8.52
C SER A 29 20.45 5.68 -8.00
N VAL A 30 20.36 6.91 -7.47
CA VAL A 30 19.09 7.50 -7.01
C VAL A 30 18.11 7.70 -8.16
N ARG A 31 18.57 8.23 -9.32
CA ARG A 31 17.72 8.41 -10.50
C ARG A 31 17.21 7.08 -11.04
N GLN A 32 18.06 6.06 -11.06
CA GLN A 32 17.68 4.71 -11.44
C GLN A 32 16.62 4.15 -10.48
N LEU A 33 16.84 4.24 -9.17
CA LEU A 33 15.89 3.77 -8.16
C LEU A 33 14.55 4.48 -8.30
N HIS A 34 14.55 5.81 -8.42
CA HIS A 34 13.33 6.59 -8.62
C HIS A 34 12.59 6.14 -9.88
N SER A 35 13.31 5.88 -10.98
CA SER A 35 12.71 5.43 -12.23
C SER A 35 12.07 4.03 -12.15
N GLN A 36 12.57 3.17 -11.25
CA GLN A 36 12.03 1.83 -10.98
C GLN A 36 10.86 1.88 -9.99
N GLN A 37 10.87 2.85 -9.07
CA GLN A 37 9.82 3.05 -8.07
C GLN A 37 8.64 3.90 -8.57
N THR A 38 8.82 4.64 -9.67
CA THR A 38 7.73 5.39 -10.29
C THR A 38 6.79 4.43 -10.99
N LEU A 39 5.59 4.24 -10.42
CA LEU A 39 4.56 3.33 -10.95
C LEU A 39 4.14 3.69 -12.37
N ASP A 40 3.90 4.97 -12.64
CA ASP A 40 3.54 5.48 -13.95
C ASP A 40 4.21 6.83 -14.19
N LYS A 41 5.10 6.88 -15.20
CA LYS A 41 5.83 8.10 -15.57
C LYS A 41 4.96 9.10 -16.35
N HIS A 42 3.83 8.65 -16.90
CA HIS A 42 2.92 9.45 -17.71
C HIS A 42 1.61 9.80 -16.97
N ALA A 43 1.58 9.60 -15.64
CA ALA A 43 0.38 9.88 -14.84
C ALA A 43 -0.12 11.32 -14.96
N ILE A 44 0.77 12.30 -15.21
CA ILE A 44 0.40 13.72 -15.41
C ILE A 44 -0.41 13.93 -16.70
N ASP A 45 -0.18 13.10 -17.72
CA ASP A 45 -0.87 13.18 -18.99
C ASP A 45 -2.25 12.50 -18.96
N ASN A 46 -2.55 11.75 -17.88
CA ASN A 46 -3.81 11.06 -17.71
C ASN A 46 -4.95 12.06 -17.45
N ARG A 47 -5.80 12.25 -18.46
CA ARG A 47 -7.04 13.06 -18.38
C ARG A 47 -8.29 12.22 -18.11
N SER A 48 -8.14 10.90 -17.95
CA SER A 48 -9.28 10.03 -17.71
C SER A 48 -9.97 10.45 -16.41
N PRO A 49 -11.31 10.56 -16.37
CA PRO A 49 -12.01 10.77 -15.13
C PRO A 49 -11.71 9.61 -14.19
N VAL A 50 -11.48 9.91 -12.91
CA VAL A 50 -11.34 8.87 -11.90
C VAL A 50 -12.68 8.12 -11.81
N ASN A 51 -12.64 6.81 -12.06
CA ASN A 51 -13.78 5.91 -11.87
C ASN A 51 -13.97 5.63 -10.36
N GLY A 52 -14.22 6.68 -9.59
CA GLY A 52 -14.43 6.64 -8.14
C GLY A 52 -15.87 7.01 -7.77
N LEU A 53 -16.21 6.81 -6.50
CA LEU A 53 -17.43 7.36 -5.92
C LEU A 53 -17.25 8.87 -5.71
N ASP A 54 -18.31 9.64 -5.93
CA ASP A 54 -18.33 11.03 -5.46
C ASP A 54 -18.25 11.07 -3.92
N ALA A 55 -17.86 12.22 -3.38
CA ALA A 55 -17.62 12.36 -1.95
C ALA A 55 -18.83 11.99 -1.09
N GLN A 56 -20.05 12.28 -1.56
CA GLN A 56 -21.27 12.00 -0.83
C GLN A 56 -21.61 10.51 -0.88
N ALA A 57 -21.52 9.89 -2.06
CA ALA A 57 -21.70 8.45 -2.22
C ALA A 57 -20.68 7.64 -1.41
N ALA A 58 -19.41 8.07 -1.38
CA ALA A 58 -18.36 7.45 -0.60
C ALA A 58 -18.66 7.51 0.92
N ALA A 59 -19.09 8.67 1.42
CA ALA A 59 -19.46 8.84 2.83
C ALA A 59 -20.65 7.95 3.22
N ALA A 60 -21.70 7.93 2.39
CA ALA A 60 -22.87 7.09 2.61
C ALA A 60 -22.52 5.59 2.58
N ALA A 61 -21.68 5.14 1.64
CA ALA A 61 -21.22 3.76 1.57
C ALA A 61 -20.46 3.35 2.84
N TYR A 62 -19.57 4.22 3.34
CA TYR A 62 -18.83 3.97 4.57
C TYR A 62 -19.74 3.92 5.81
N GLN A 63 -20.74 4.80 5.88
CA GLN A 63 -21.74 4.79 6.97
C GLN A 63 -22.58 3.51 6.94
N ASN A 64 -23.09 3.12 5.78
CA ASN A 64 -23.88 1.88 5.63
C ASN A 64 -23.06 0.65 6.02
N TYR A 65 -21.78 0.60 5.64
CA TYR A 65 -20.87 -0.48 6.03
C TYR A 65 -20.69 -0.54 7.54
N GLN A 66 -20.49 0.58 8.24
CA GLN A 66 -20.43 0.55 9.71
C GLN A 66 -21.75 0.12 10.33
N GLN A 67 -22.86 0.63 9.81
CA GLN A 67 -24.19 0.36 10.34
C GLN A 67 -24.56 -1.12 10.20
N SER A 68 -24.08 -1.83 9.17
CA SER A 68 -24.34 -3.27 9.01
C SER A 68 -23.71 -4.13 10.12
N PHE A 69 -22.67 -3.64 10.81
CA PHE A 69 -22.09 -4.36 11.96
C PHE A 69 -22.72 -3.96 13.30
N SER A 70 -23.39 -2.81 13.37
CA SER A 70 -24.05 -2.35 14.60
C SER A 70 -25.54 -2.68 14.65
N THR A 71 -26.18 -2.87 13.49
CA THR A 71 -27.60 -3.22 13.42
C THR A 71 -27.72 -4.73 13.62
N LYS A 72 -28.33 -5.16 14.73
CA LYS A 72 -28.89 -6.52 14.78
C LYS A 72 -29.95 -6.58 13.70
N GLU A 73 -29.81 -7.43 12.71
CA GLU A 73 -30.93 -7.72 11.80
C GLU A 73 -32.06 -8.27 12.67
N ASP A 74 -33.13 -7.47 12.83
CA ASP A 74 -34.40 -8.02 13.28
C ASP A 74 -34.87 -8.95 12.16
N GLN A 75 -34.50 -10.23 12.29
CA GLN A 75 -35.09 -11.33 11.54
C GLN A 75 -36.55 -11.43 11.99
N SER A 76 -37.39 -10.47 11.58
CA SER A 76 -38.82 -10.53 11.78
C SER A 76 -39.30 -11.72 10.96
N ASN A 77 -39.63 -12.82 11.65
CA ASN A 77 -40.08 -14.08 11.07
C ASN A 77 -41.03 -13.83 9.88
N ALA A 78 -40.51 -13.95 8.66
CA ALA A 78 -41.19 -13.61 7.41
C ALA A 78 -42.25 -14.65 6.98
N PHE A 79 -42.65 -15.55 7.88
CA PHE A 79 -43.65 -16.58 7.62
C PHE A 79 -44.78 -16.52 8.65
N SER A 80 -45.60 -15.47 8.60
CA SER A 80 -47.00 -15.57 9.04
C SER A 80 -47.83 -16.19 7.91
N ILE A 81 -47.64 -17.49 7.69
CA ILE A 81 -48.52 -18.27 6.81
C ILE A 81 -49.93 -18.15 7.40
N GLY A 82 -50.78 -17.41 6.70
CA GLY A 82 -52.15 -17.13 7.12
C GLY A 82 -52.97 -18.39 7.24
N VAL A 83 -53.06 -18.95 8.45
CA VAL A 83 -54.11 -19.90 8.81
C VAL A 83 -55.34 -19.07 9.14
N GLY A 84 -56.21 -18.97 8.14
CA GLY A 84 -57.43 -18.18 8.15
C GLY A 84 -58.42 -18.61 9.23
N LYS A 85 -59.08 -17.57 9.76
CA LYS A 85 -60.35 -17.58 10.48
C LYS A 85 -61.30 -18.67 9.98
N ASN A 86 -61.68 -19.61 10.85
CA ASN A 86 -62.83 -20.48 10.63
C ASN A 86 -63.75 -20.47 11.86
N ARG A 87 -64.91 -19.84 11.65
CA ARG A 87 -66.20 -19.92 12.35
C ARG A 87 -66.24 -19.53 13.82
#